data_AF-Q9PHK0-F1
#
_entry.id   AF-Q9PHK0-F1
#
_cell.length_a   1.000
_cell.length_b   1.000
_cell.length_c   1.000
_cell.angle_alpha   90.00
_cell.angle_beta   90.00
_cell.angle_gamma   90.00
#
_symmetry.space_group_name_H-M   'P 1'
#
loop_
_entity.id
_entity.type
_entity.pdbx_description
1 polymer ?
#
loop_
_entity_poly.entity_id
_entity_poly.type
_entity_poly.pdbx_seq_one_letter_code
_entity_poly.pdbx_strand_id
1 'polypeptide(L)'
;MKVSALLCLTAVFLTPEIAMAAAWDNVAQQVLAILTGGLTRTIVIIGVIACGIAAIAGKLSWDWAIKIIIGIVLIFGSASIVDYIISAVA
;
A
#
# COMPACT_ATOMS: atom_id res chain seq x y z
N MET A 1 12.13 23.81 40.45
CA MET A 1 12.40 22.38 40.16
C MET A 1 11.14 21.53 40.08
N LYS A 2 10.18 21.63 41.01
CA LYS A 2 8.95 20.79 41.01
C LYS A 2 8.01 21.02 39.81
N VAL A 3 7.84 22.26 39.36
CA VAL A 3 6.93 22.60 38.24
C VAL A 3 7.50 22.18 36.88
N SER A 4 8.80 22.39 36.62
CA SER A 4 9.44 21.89 35.39
C SER A 4 9.39 20.36 35.28
N ALA A 5 9.57 19.65 36.39
CA ALA A 5 9.45 18.19 36.39
C ALA A 5 8.02 17.72 36.05
N LEU A 6 7.00 18.42 36.59
CA LEU A 6 5.59 18.13 36.30
C LEU A 6 5.23 18.40 34.83
N LEU A 7 5.78 19.48 34.25
CA LEU A 7 5.56 19.89 32.86
C LEU A 7 6.21 18.91 31.87
N CYS A 8 7.42 18.42 32.18
CA CYS A 8 8.07 17.35 31.41
C CYS A 8 7.29 16.03 31.52
N LEU A 9 6.74 15.71 32.69
CA LEU A 9 5.94 14.50 32.88
C LEU A 9 4.65 14.54 32.03
N THR A 10 3.95 15.68 32.02
CA THR A 10 2.77 15.86 31.17
C THR A 10 3.11 15.84 29.68
N ALA A 11 4.27 16.36 29.28
CA ALA A 11 4.72 16.31 27.89
C ALA A 11 4.98 14.87 27.44
N VAL A 12 5.49 13.99 28.31
CA VAL A 12 5.67 12.56 28.03
C VAL A 12 4.33 11.83 27.87
N PHE A 13 3.26 12.24 28.57
CA PHE A 13 1.91 11.69 28.36
C PHE A 13 1.23 12.16 27.07
N LEU A 14 1.73 13.25 26.47
CA LEU A 14 1.25 13.80 25.20
C LEU A 14 2.08 13.34 24.00
N THR A 15 3.19 12.60 24.19
CA THR A 15 3.92 12.05 23.05
C THR A 15 3.10 10.91 22.42
N PRO A 16 3.04 10.85 21.08
CA PRO A 16 2.23 9.86 20.36
C PRO A 16 2.63 8.40 20.62
N GLU A 17 3.76 8.17 21.29
CA GLU A 17 4.21 6.85 21.74
C GLU A 17 3.26 6.20 22.78
N ILE A 18 2.63 6.98 23.66
CA ILE A 18 1.65 6.46 24.64
C ILE A 18 0.25 6.31 24.02
N ALA A 19 0.00 6.99 22.90
CA ALA A 19 -1.28 6.97 22.17
C ALA A 19 -1.43 5.78 21.19
N MET A 20 -0.51 4.81 21.18
CA MET A 20 -0.51 3.62 20.29
C MET A 20 -0.52 3.90 18.78
N ALA A 21 -0.51 5.16 18.32
CA ALA A 21 -0.52 5.48 16.89
C ALA A 21 0.72 4.95 16.15
N ALA A 22 1.89 4.99 16.80
CA ALA A 22 3.15 4.51 16.23
C ALA A 22 3.16 2.99 15.95
N ALA A 23 2.43 2.19 16.74
CA ALA A 23 2.36 0.75 16.52
C ALA A 23 1.51 0.43 15.28
N TRP A 24 0.37 1.12 15.11
CA TRP A 24 -0.50 0.94 13.96
C TRP A 24 0.12 1.41 12.65
N ASP A 25 0.87 2.53 12.69
CA ASP A 25 1.55 3.03 11.51
C ASP A 25 2.67 2.08 11.06
N ASN A 26 3.45 1.55 12.01
CA ASN A 26 4.46 0.52 11.71
C ASN A 26 3.85 -0.76 11.14
N VAL A 27 2.73 -1.23 11.70
CA VAL A 27 2.03 -2.42 11.18
C VAL A 27 1.49 -2.15 9.79
N ALA A 28 0.89 -0.98 9.54
CA ALA A 28 0.39 -0.61 8.22
C ALA A 28 1.51 -0.55 7.17
N GLN A 29 2.66 0.04 7.52
CA GLN A 29 3.84 0.06 6.66
C GLN A 29 4.40 -1.34 6.37
N GLN A 30 4.42 -2.22 7.37
CA GLN A 30 4.84 -3.62 7.18
C GLN A 30 3.89 -4.40 6.26
N VAL A 31 2.57 -4.25 6.47
CA VAL A 31 1.57 -4.86 5.58
C VAL A 31 1.73 -4.33 4.16
N LEU A 32 1.90 -3.01 3.99
CA LEU A 32 2.16 -2.41 2.68
C LEU A 32 3.44 -2.97 2.05
N ALA A 33 4.52 -3.10 2.81
CA ALA A 33 5.79 -3.64 2.31
C ALA A 33 5.66 -5.10 1.86
N ILE A 34 4.87 -5.92 2.55
CA ILE A 34 4.55 -7.29 2.12
C ILE A 34 3.73 -7.27 0.82
N LEU A 35 2.71 -6.42 0.76
CA LEU A 35 1.76 -6.33 -0.36
C LEU A 35 2.29 -5.58 -1.58
N THR A 36 3.41 -4.87 -1.48
CA THR A 36 4.02 -4.13 -2.60
C THR A 36 5.46 -4.56 -2.89
N GLY A 37 6.04 -5.39 -2.03
CA GLY A 37 7.39 -5.91 -2.18
C GLY A 37 7.54 -7.00 -3.26
N GLY A 38 8.63 -7.75 -3.16
CA GLY A 38 8.98 -8.77 -4.18
C GLY A 38 7.95 -9.88 -4.37
N LEU A 39 7.16 -10.20 -3.33
CA LEU A 39 6.11 -11.21 -3.38
C LEU A 39 5.02 -10.81 -4.38
N THR A 40 4.55 -9.57 -4.27
CA THR A 40 3.54 -9.02 -5.18
C THR A 40 4.02 -8.98 -6.62
N ARG A 41 5.24 -8.49 -6.86
CA ARG A 41 5.84 -8.49 -8.21
C ARG A 41 5.82 -9.89 -8.83
N THR A 42 6.11 -10.92 -8.04
CA THR A 42 6.12 -12.31 -8.51
C THR A 42 4.71 -12.79 -8.87
N ILE A 43 3.70 -12.46 -8.05
CA ILE A 43 2.30 -12.80 -8.33
C ILE A 43 1.81 -12.11 -9.62
N VAL A 44 2.17 -10.83 -9.83
CA VAL A 44 1.81 -10.11 -11.07
C VAL A 44 2.37 -10.80 -12.29
N ILE A 45 3.65 -11.18 -12.24
CA ILE A 45 4.32 -11.86 -13.35
C ILE A 45 3.59 -13.17 -13.68
N ILE A 46 3.22 -13.96 -12.66
CA ILE A 46 2.46 -15.21 -12.86
C ILE A 46 1.10 -14.93 -13.51
N GLY A 47 0.37 -13.91 -13.04
CA GLY A 47 -0.92 -13.52 -13.61
C GLY A 47 -0.82 -13.08 -15.08
N VAL A 48 0.22 -12.32 -15.43
CA VAL A 48 0.48 -11.89 -16.81
C VAL A 48 0.82 -13.09 -17.70
N ILE A 49 1.62 -14.04 -17.21
CA ILE A 49 1.94 -15.28 -17.94
C ILE A 49 0.67 -16.08 -18.21
N ALA A 50 -0.20 -16.25 -17.20
CA ALA A 50 -1.48 -16.95 -17.38
C ALA A 50 -2.37 -16.28 -18.43
N CYS A 51 -2.41 -14.94 -18.47
CA CYS A 51 -3.14 -14.20 -19.49
C CYS A 51 -2.53 -14.35 -20.88
N GLY A 52 -1.19 -14.38 -20.99
CA GLY A 52 -0.50 -14.64 -22.25
C GLY A 52 -0.82 -16.02 -22.82
N ILE A 53 -0.86 -17.04 -21.96
CA ILE A 53 -1.28 -18.40 -22.34
C ILE A 53 -2.75 -18.40 -22.80
N ALA A 54 -3.64 -17.72 -22.08
CA ALA A 54 -5.06 -17.59 -22.46
C ALA A 54 -5.25 -16.85 -23.79
N ALA A 55 -4.39 -15.87 -24.10
CA ALA A 55 -4.37 -15.14 -25.37
C ALA A 55 -4.01 -16.07 -26.54
N ILE A 56 -2.96 -16.88 -26.39
CA ILE A 56 -2.52 -17.83 -27.41
C ILE A 56 -3.59 -18.93 -27.64
N ALA A 57 -4.31 -19.33 -26.60
CA ALA A 57 -5.41 -20.29 -26.70
C ALA A 57 -6.64 -19.76 -27.48
N GLY A 58 -6.63 -18.51 -27.97
CA GLY A 58 -7.73 -17.90 -28.73
C GLY A 58 -9.01 -17.69 -27.92
N LYS A 59 -8.96 -17.88 -26.59
CA LYS A 59 -10.09 -17.76 -25.67
C LYS A 59 -10.25 -16.35 -25.10
N LEU A 60 -9.35 -15.44 -25.47
CA LEU A 60 -9.24 -14.09 -24.94
C LEU A 60 -10.01 -13.12 -25.83
N SER A 61 -11.16 -12.63 -25.36
CA SER A 61 -11.82 -11.51 -26.02
C SER A 61 -11.06 -10.22 -25.74
N TRP A 62 -11.14 -9.26 -26.66
CA TRP A 62 -10.55 -7.93 -26.49
C TRP A 62 -11.09 -7.22 -25.23
N ASP A 63 -12.38 -7.41 -24.94
CA ASP A 63 -13.03 -6.90 -23.72
C ASP A 63 -12.45 -7.54 -22.43
N TRP A 64 -12.12 -8.84 -22.47
CA TRP A 64 -11.50 -9.53 -21.34
C TRP A 64 -10.06 -9.07 -21.11
N ALA A 65 -9.30 -8.87 -22.19
CA ALA A 65 -7.92 -8.39 -22.12
C ALA A 65 -7.81 -7.03 -21.42
N ILE A 66 -8.68 -6.08 -21.80
CA ILE A 66 -8.70 -4.73 -21.24
C ILE A 66 -9.01 -4.78 -19.73
N LYS A 67 -10.00 -5.58 -19.31
CA LYS A 67 -10.37 -5.72 -17.90
C LYS A 67 -9.20 -6.20 -17.04
N ILE A 68 -8.41 -7.11 -17.57
CA ILE A 68 -7.23 -7.64 -16.87
C ILE A 68 -6.14 -6.59 -16.75
N ILE A 69 -5.82 -5.88 -17.85
CA ILE A 69 -4.81 -4.83 -17.84
C ILE A 69 -5.20 -3.73 -16.85
N ILE A 70 -6.46 -3.27 -16.89
CA ILE A 70 -6.98 -2.27 -15.96
C ILE A 70 -6.89 -2.78 -14.52
N GLY A 71 -7.29 -4.03 -14.25
CA GLY A 71 -7.20 -4.62 -12.92
C GLY A 71 -5.77 -4.64 -12.38
N ILE A 72 -4.80 -5.03 -13.20
CA ILE A 72 -3.38 -5.03 -12.83
C ILE A 72 -2.91 -3.61 -12.52
N VAL A 73 -3.21 -2.64 -13.39
CA VAL A 73 -2.80 -1.23 -13.19
C VAL A 73 -3.43 -0.66 -11.92
N LEU A 74 -4.70 -0.94 -11.64
CA LEU A 74 -5.37 -0.42 -10.44
C LEU A 74 -4.83 -1.03 -9.15
N ILE A 75 -4.52 -2.33 -9.13
CA ILE A 75 -4.00 -2.99 -7.93
C ILE A 75 -2.57 -2.53 -7.66
N PHE A 76 -1.68 -2.60 -8.65
CA PHE A 76 -0.24 -2.40 -8.44
C PHE A 76 0.23 -0.97 -8.69
N GLY A 77 -0.54 -0.16 -9.42
CA GLY A 77 -0.31 1.28 -9.58
C GLY A 77 -0.99 2.13 -8.50
N SER A 78 -1.70 1.50 -7.56
CA SER A 78 -2.49 2.18 -6.51
C SER A 78 -1.66 3.15 -5.67
N ALA A 79 -0.43 2.79 -5.30
CA ALA A 79 0.45 3.63 -4.50
C ALA A 79 0.65 5.01 -5.14
N SER A 80 1.05 5.04 -6.41
CA SER A 80 1.24 6.30 -7.15
C SER A 80 -0.06 7.09 -7.27
N ILE A 81 -1.20 6.42 -7.49
CA ILE A 81 -2.51 7.08 -7.56
C ILE A 81 -2.84 7.78 -6.22
N VAL A 82 -2.63 7.08 -5.11
CA VAL A 82 -2.86 7.64 -3.76
C VAL A 82 -1.89 8.79 -3.48
N ASP A 83 -0.62 8.65 -3.84
CA ASP A 83 0.39 9.70 -3.69
C ASP A 83 0.00 10.96 -4.47
N TYR A 84 -0.50 10.81 -5.70
CA TYR A 84 -0.99 11.95 -6.49
C TYR A 84 -2.18 12.63 -5.82
N ILE A 85 -3.14 11.87 -5.28
CA ILE A 85 -4.31 12.43 -4.59
C ILE A 85 -3.89 13.20 -3.34
N ILE A 86 -3.00 12.62 -2.52
CA ILE A 86 -2.51 13.30 -1.30
C ILE A 86 -1.76 14.57 -1.69
N SER A 87 -0.89 14.52 -2.70
CA SER A 87 -0.15 15.70 -3.18
C SER A 87 -1.05 16.80 -3.74
N ALA A 88 -2.23 16.44 -4.24
CA ALA A 88 -3.19 17.41 -4.78
C ALA A 88 -4.04 18.09 -3.69
N VAL A 89 -4.13 17.49 -2.50
CA VAL A 89 -4.94 17.98 -1.36
C VAL A 89 -4.09 18.66 -0.28
N ALA A 90 -2.79 18.32 -0.21
CA ALA A 90 -1.80 18.95 0.68
C ALA A 90 -1.42 20.37 0.21
#